data_AF-A0A0W0YWQ0-F1
#
_entry.id   AF-A0A0W0YWQ0-F1
#
_cell.length_a   1.000
_cell.length_b   1.000
_cell.length_c   1.000
_cell.angle_alpha   90.00
_cell.angle_beta   90.00
_cell.angle_gamma   90.00
#
_symmetry.space_group_name_H-M   'P 1'
#
loop_
_entity.id
_entity.type
_entity.pdbx_description
1 polymer ?
#
loop_
_entity_poly.entity_id
_entity_poly.type
_entity_poly.pdbx_seq_one_letter_code
_entity_poly.pdbx_strand_id
1 'polypeptide(L)'
;MFKSLNYYLCYNIKKDCINILSSYFSLLNHIIPFLVRTYSAPIYFHIENKMFTYTAKIYFDDIEINQSSGNNLDSLFIWMLTQQKGEFGNYNGQITNNKTHLIEKEFRTSSY
;
A
#
# COMPACT_ATOMS: atom_id res chain seq x y z
N MET A 1 38.76 29.76 46.19
CA MET A 1 37.34 30.17 46.16
C MET A 1 36.67 30.08 44.76
N PHE A 2 37.34 29.56 43.71
CA PHE A 2 36.78 29.53 42.33
C PHE A 2 36.12 28.20 41.88
N LYS A 3 36.33 27.09 42.60
CA LYS A 3 35.75 25.79 42.21
C LYS A 3 34.22 25.73 42.40
N SER A 4 33.68 26.35 43.45
CA SER A 4 32.24 26.30 43.77
C SER A 4 31.36 26.98 42.72
N LEU A 5 31.81 28.11 42.15
CA LEU A 5 31.05 28.91 41.18
C LEU A 5 30.83 28.15 39.86
N ASN A 6 31.82 27.38 39.41
CA ASN A 6 31.72 26.57 38.18
C ASN A 6 30.73 25.40 38.33
N TYR A 7 30.63 24.79 39.51
CA TYR A 7 29.64 23.74 39.76
C TYR A 7 28.21 24.27 39.74
N TYR A 8 27.98 25.47 40.29
CA TYR A 8 26.67 26.13 40.27
C TYR A 8 26.25 26.54 38.86
N LEU A 9 27.18 27.07 38.06
CA LEU A 9 26.92 27.44 36.67
C LEU A 9 26.59 26.19 35.83
N CYS A 10 27.33 25.10 36.01
CA CYS A 10 27.11 23.83 35.32
C CYS A 10 25.77 23.17 35.70
N TYR A 11 25.37 23.27 36.98
CA TYR A 11 24.08 22.77 37.46
C TYR A 11 22.90 23.54 36.83
N ASN A 12 22.98 24.87 36.78
CA ASN A 12 21.93 25.69 36.19
C ASN A 12 21.80 25.44 34.67
N ILE A 13 22.92 25.36 33.94
CA ILE A 13 22.90 25.02 32.50
C ILE A 13 22.25 23.64 32.27
N LYS A 14 22.59 22.65 33.10
CA LYS A 14 22.00 21.30 32.99
C LYS A 14 20.49 21.32 33.29
N LYS A 15 20.05 22.11 34.26
CA LYS A 15 18.64 22.31 34.61
C LYS A 15 17.86 22.98 33.47
N ASP A 16 18.45 24.00 32.85
CA ASP A 16 17.83 24.71 31.73
C ASP A 16 17.70 23.82 30.49
N CYS A 17 18.71 23.00 30.18
CA CYS A 17 18.62 22.02 29.10
C CYS A 17 17.50 20.99 29.32
N ILE A 18 17.33 20.50 30.56
CA ILE A 18 16.25 19.54 30.89
C ILE A 18 14.88 20.19 30.68
N ASN A 19 14.71 21.45 31.09
CA ASN A 19 13.45 22.17 30.91
C ASN A 19 13.11 22.39 29.43
N ILE A 20 14.10 22.71 28.60
CA ILE A 20 13.93 22.87 27.15
C ILE A 20 13.53 21.54 26.49
N LEU A 21 14.21 20.44 26.83
CA LEU A 21 13.87 19.10 26.33
C LEU A 21 12.46 18.66 26.77
N SER A 22 12.07 18.95 28.02
CA SER A 22 10.75 18.62 28.55
C SER A 22 9.63 19.41 27.86
N SER A 23 9.87 20.71 27.60
CA SER A 23 8.96 21.56 26.82
C SER A 23 8.78 21.03 25.40
N TYR A 24 9.88 20.63 24.75
CA TYR A 24 9.84 20.07 23.39
C TYR A 24 9.06 18.74 23.34
N PHE A 25 9.27 17.85 24.32
CA PHE A 25 8.54 16.58 24.40
C PHE A 25 7.04 16.79 24.64
N SER A 26 6.68 17.78 25.46
CA SER A 26 5.28 18.15 25.70
C SER A 26 4.60 18.73 24.45
N LEU A 27 5.31 19.58 23.70
CA LEU A 27 4.87 20.11 22.41
C LEU A 27 4.68 18.99 21.37
N LEU A 28 5.64 18.08 21.25
CA LEU A 28 5.54 16.93 20.36
C LEU A 28 4.32 16.06 20.71
N ASN A 29 4.10 15.75 21.98
CA ASN A 29 2.94 14.94 22.41
C ASN A 29 1.59 15.61 22.12
N HIS A 30 1.53 16.94 22.08
CA HIS A 30 0.31 17.66 21.74
C HIS A 30 0.09 17.78 20.22
N ILE A 31 1.16 17.86 19.44
CA ILE A 31 1.11 18.06 17.99
C ILE A 31 0.93 16.73 17.24
N ILE A 32 1.56 15.65 17.70
CA ILE A 32 1.50 14.33 17.05
C ILE A 32 0.05 13.85 16.83
N PRO A 33 -0.87 13.88 17.81
CA PRO A 33 -2.26 13.44 17.59
C PRO A 33 -2.99 14.30 16.56
N PHE A 34 -2.69 15.60 16.52
CA PHE A 34 -3.27 16.52 15.55
C PHE A 34 -2.77 16.21 14.14
N LEU A 35 -1.46 15.98 13.95
CA LEU A 35 -0.87 15.58 12.67
C LEU A 35 -1.39 14.22 12.22
N VAL A 36 -1.46 13.22 13.11
CA VAL A 36 -2.04 11.91 12.79
C VAL A 36 -3.48 12.10 12.31
N ARG A 37 -4.29 12.92 12.97
CA ARG A 37 -5.69 13.14 12.58
C ARG A 37 -5.83 13.89 11.25
N THR A 38 -5.00 14.89 10.98
CA THR A 38 -5.06 15.69 9.74
C THR A 38 -4.47 14.97 8.54
N TYR A 39 -3.47 14.10 8.72
CA TYR A 39 -2.85 13.36 7.63
C TYR A 39 -3.43 11.95 7.44
N SER A 40 -3.97 11.28 8.47
CA SER A 40 -4.57 9.95 8.29
C SER A 40 -5.81 9.97 7.40
N ALA A 41 -6.64 11.02 7.43
CA ALA A 41 -7.80 11.15 6.54
C ALA A 41 -7.38 11.27 5.06
N PRO A 42 -6.55 12.24 4.64
CA PRO A 42 -6.14 12.36 3.24
C PRO A 42 -5.27 11.18 2.76
N ILE A 43 -4.50 10.51 3.63
CA ILE A 43 -3.75 9.31 3.26
C ILE A 43 -4.70 8.13 2.97
N TYR A 44 -5.77 7.94 3.75
CA TYR A 44 -6.78 6.92 3.43
C TYR A 44 -7.52 7.24 2.13
N PHE A 45 -7.89 8.50 1.89
CA PHE A 45 -8.57 8.91 0.66
C PHE A 45 -7.70 8.87 -0.61
N HIS A 46 -6.37 8.89 -0.48
CA HIS A 46 -5.45 8.76 -1.63
C HIS A 46 -5.00 7.31 -1.88
N ILE A 47 -5.17 6.42 -0.90
CA ILE A 47 -4.96 4.98 -1.04
C ILE A 47 -6.22 4.29 -1.59
N GLU A 48 -7.39 4.91 -1.43
CA GLU A 48 -8.58 4.55 -2.18
C GLU A 48 -8.46 5.01 -3.65
N ASN A 49 -8.46 4.04 -4.57
CA ASN A 49 -8.67 4.20 -6.01
C ASN A 49 -7.45 4.41 -6.91
N LYS A 50 -6.46 3.51 -6.79
CA LYS A 50 -6.08 2.77 -8.00
C LYS A 50 -6.84 1.45 -8.04
N MET A 51 -8.18 1.55 -8.01
CA MET A 51 -9.05 0.41 -8.23
C MET A 51 -8.88 0.02 -9.69
N PHE A 52 -8.20 -1.10 -9.93
CA PHE A 52 -8.08 -1.63 -11.27
C PHE A 52 -9.48 -1.88 -11.83
N THR A 53 -9.74 -1.41 -13.05
CA THR A 53 -11.09 -1.50 -13.65
C THR A 53 -11.45 -2.95 -13.96
N TYR A 54 -10.46 -3.76 -14.26
CA TYR A 54 -10.62 -5.16 -14.66
C TYR A 54 -9.66 -6.06 -13.87
N THR A 55 -10.10 -7.29 -13.63
CA THR A 55 -9.30 -8.37 -13.07
C THR A 55 -9.41 -9.57 -14.00
N ALA A 56 -8.27 -9.99 -14.53
CA ALA A 56 -8.09 -11.22 -15.29
C ALA A 56 -7.69 -12.36 -14.36
N LYS A 57 -8.33 -13.51 -14.55
CA LYS A 57 -8.05 -14.75 -13.83
C LYS A 57 -7.86 -15.88 -14.83
N ILE A 58 -6.92 -16.76 -14.53
CA ILE A 58 -6.64 -17.97 -15.30
C ILE A 58 -6.83 -19.17 -14.40
N TYR A 59 -7.55 -20.14 -14.92
CA TYR A 59 -7.86 -21.40 -14.29
C TYR A 59 -7.24 -22.53 -15.11
N PHE A 60 -6.70 -23.52 -14.40
CA PHE A 60 -6.36 -24.81 -14.96
C PHE A 60 -7.36 -25.83 -14.42
N ASP A 61 -8.13 -26.44 -15.32
CA ASP A 61 -9.37 -27.14 -14.96
C ASP A 61 -10.27 -26.21 -14.12
N ASP A 62 -10.36 -26.45 -12.80
CA ASP A 62 -11.17 -25.67 -11.84
C ASP A 62 -10.32 -24.87 -10.82
N ILE A 63 -8.99 -24.89 -10.94
CA ILE A 63 -8.08 -24.26 -9.98
C ILE A 63 -7.57 -22.93 -10.53
N GLU A 64 -7.77 -21.83 -9.79
CA GLU A 64 -7.17 -20.53 -10.13
C GLU A 64 -5.65 -20.63 -10.00
N ILE A 65 -4.92 -20.48 -11.11
CA ILE A 65 -3.47 -20.59 -11.15
C ILE A 65 -2.78 -19.23 -11.16
N ASN A 66 -3.41 -18.22 -11.77
CA ASN A 66 -2.83 -16.89 -11.97
C ASN A 66 -3.94 -15.83 -12.03
N GLN A 67 -3.61 -14.64 -11.53
CA GLN A 67 -4.47 -13.47 -11.63
C GLN A 67 -3.67 -12.20 -11.92
N SER A 68 -4.29 -11.25 -12.61
CA SER A 68 -3.72 -9.93 -12.90
C SER A 68 -4.81 -8.88 -12.93
N SER A 69 -4.51 -7.68 -12.47
CA SER A 69 -5.47 -6.58 -12.40
C SER A 69 -4.95 -5.36 -13.16
N GLY A 70 -5.82 -4.70 -13.91
CA GLY A 70 -5.44 -3.62 -14.81
C GLY A 70 -6.62 -2.73 -15.20
N ASN A 71 -6.31 -1.58 -15.79
CA ASN A 71 -7.33 -0.67 -16.33
C ASN A 71 -7.58 -0.86 -17.82
N ASN A 72 -6.66 -1.53 -18.51
CA ASN A 72 -6.75 -1.79 -19.93
C ASN A 72 -7.09 -3.27 -20.16
N LEU A 73 -8.27 -3.50 -20.72
CA LEU A 73 -8.80 -4.82 -21.01
C LEU A 73 -7.92 -5.57 -22.02
N ASP A 74 -7.40 -4.89 -23.05
CA ASP A 74 -6.58 -5.53 -24.08
C ASP A 74 -5.20 -5.91 -23.56
N SER A 75 -4.62 -5.09 -22.68
CA SER A 75 -3.35 -5.44 -22.01
C SER A 75 -3.50 -6.69 -21.12
N LEU A 76 -4.62 -6.81 -20.42
CA LEU A 76 -4.93 -8.01 -19.62
C LEU A 76 -5.20 -9.22 -20.52
N PHE A 77 -5.87 -9.02 -21.66
CA PHE A 77 -6.10 -10.09 -22.62
C PHE A 77 -4.80 -10.62 -23.22
N ILE A 78 -3.89 -9.73 -23.64
CA ILE A 78 -2.55 -10.11 -24.11
C ILE A 78 -1.79 -10.84 -23.01
N TRP A 79 -1.84 -10.34 -21.77
CA TRP A 79 -1.20 -10.99 -20.63
C TRP A 79 -1.72 -12.42 -20.41
N MET A 80 -3.03 -12.67 -20.54
CA MET A 80 -3.56 -14.02 -20.42
C MET A 80 -3.06 -14.94 -21.54
N LEU A 81 -3.00 -14.45 -22.78
CA LEU A 81 -2.45 -15.20 -23.91
C LEU A 81 -0.96 -15.51 -23.75
N THR A 82 -0.18 -14.66 -23.07
CA THR A 82 1.24 -14.94 -22.81
C THR A 82 1.43 -16.01 -21.74
N GLN A 83 0.49 -16.17 -20.80
CA GLN A 83 0.56 -17.25 -19.80
C GLN A 83 0.42 -18.64 -20.43
N GLN A 84 -0.23 -18.75 -21.60
CA GLN A 84 -0.41 -20.02 -22.30
C GLN A 84 0.87 -20.55 -22.98
N LYS A 85 1.91 -19.71 -23.16
CA LYS A 85 3.14 -20.14 -23.83
C LYS A 85 3.97 -21.06 -22.93
N GLY A 86 3.74 -22.37 -23.07
CA GLY A 86 4.63 -23.40 -22.52
C GLY A 86 3.94 -24.59 -21.89
N GLU A 87 2.63 -24.50 -21.62
CA GLU A 87 1.90 -25.55 -20.90
C GLU A 87 0.71 -26.09 -21.72
N PHE A 88 0.57 -27.41 -21.72
CA PHE A 88 -0.50 -28.15 -22.39
C PHE A 88 -1.57 -28.52 -21.36
N GLY A 89 -2.84 -28.22 -21.63
CA GLY A 89 -3.96 -28.59 -20.77
C GLY A 89 -5.17 -27.68 -20.93
N ASN A 90 -6.19 -27.89 -20.09
CA ASN A 90 -7.45 -27.16 -20.12
C ASN A 90 -7.32 -25.81 -19.41
N TYR A 91 -6.73 -24.83 -20.12
CA TYR A 91 -6.69 -23.45 -19.62
C TYR A 91 -8.00 -22.75 -19.92
N ASN A 92 -8.62 -22.25 -18.86
CA ASN A 92 -9.75 -21.34 -18.93
C ASN A 92 -9.28 -19.98 -18.40
N GLY A 93 -9.79 -18.88 -18.94
CA GLY A 93 -9.52 -17.58 -18.34
C GLY A 93 -10.65 -16.61 -18.57
N GLN A 94 -10.84 -15.72 -17.60
CA GLN A 94 -11.92 -14.74 -17.59
C GLN A 94 -11.37 -13.38 -17.17
N ILE A 95 -11.86 -12.32 -17.81
CA ILE A 95 -11.66 -10.94 -17.37
C ILE A 95 -12.98 -10.44 -16.81
N THR A 96 -12.98 -10.08 -15.54
CA THR A 96 -14.13 -9.51 -14.84
C THR A 96 -13.93 -8.00 -14.66
N ASN A 97 -14.98 -7.23 -14.94
CA ASN A 97 -15.04 -5.81 -14.63
C ASN A 97 -15.34 -5.64 -13.13
N ASN A 98 -14.45 -4.96 -12.41
CA ASN A 98 -14.56 -4.81 -10.96
C ASN A 98 -15.68 -3.87 -10.54
N LYS A 99 -16.22 -3.04 -11.46
CA LYS A 99 -17.34 -2.13 -11.18
C LYS A 99 -18.70 -2.81 -11.37
N THR A 100 -18.85 -3.57 -12.45
CA THR A 100 -20.13 -4.19 -12.82
C THR A 100 -20.21 -5.65 -12.38
N HIS A 101 -19.08 -6.25 -11.98
CA HIS A 101 -18.91 -7.68 -11.72
C HIS A 101 -19.28 -8.58 -12.91
N LEU A 102 -19.32 -8.02 -14.12
CA LEU A 102 -19.59 -8.75 -15.36
C LEU A 102 -18.30 -9.30 -15.96
N ILE A 103 -18.41 -10.46 -16.62
CA ILE A 103 -17.32 -11.04 -17.40
C ILE A 103 -17.33 -10.37 -18.79
N GLU A 104 -16.26 -9.64 -19.09
CA GLU A 104 -16.12 -8.88 -20.34
C GLU A 104 -15.45 -9.72 -21.44
N LYS A 105 -14.56 -10.64 -21.05
CA LYS A 105 -13.93 -11.61 -21.95
C LYS A 105 -13.72 -12.93 -21.24
N GLU A 106 -13.95 -14.02 -21.96
CA GLU A 106 -13.62 -15.38 -21.53
C GLU A 106 -12.88 -16.07 -22.68
N PHE A 107 -11.93 -16.93 -22.35
CA PHE A 107 -11.33 -17.85 -23.31
C PHE A 107 -11.20 -19.23 -22.68
N ARG A 108 -11.33 -20.25 -23.52
CA ARG A 108 -11.08 -21.64 -23.16
C ARG A 108 -10.20 -22.24 -24.24
N THR A 109 -9.06 -22.76 -23.84
CA THR A 109 -8.27 -23.64 -24.70
C THR A 109 -8.68 -25.05 -24.35
N SER A 110 -9.29 -25.74 -25.31
CA SER A 110 -9.38 -27.19 -25.29
C SER A 110 -8.18 -27.71 -26.07
N SER A 111 -7.24 -28.35 -25.38
CA SER A 111 -6.26 -29.21 -26.04
C SER A 111 -6.95 -30.54 -26.33
N TYR A 112 -7.32 -30.77 -27.58
CA TYR A 112 -7.66 -32.10 -28.10
C TYR A 112 -6.40 -32.98 -28.21
#